data_AF-A0A1C6CG36-F1
#
_entry.id   AF-A0A1C6CG36-F1
#
_cell.length_a   1.000
_cell.length_b   1.000
_cell.length_c   1.000
_cell.angle_alpha   90.00
_cell.angle_beta   90.00
_cell.angle_gamma   90.00
#
_symmetry.space_group_name_H-M   'P 1'
#
loop_
_entity.id
_entity.type
_entity.pdbx_description
1 polymer ?
#
loop_
_entity_poly.entity_id
_entity_poly.type
_entity_poly.pdbx_seq_one_letter_code
_entity_poly.pdbx_strand_id
1 'polypeptide(L)'
;MSLLYKLEYQDNFTDLEKGIANYILDHKDYIVDLKITDLAEITYTSPSTISRFCKKLGEKSYNDFRIHFVSSVIDDYKSKTYII
;
A
#
# COMPACT_ATOMS: atom_id res chain seq x y z
N MET A 1 0.53 -1.74 14.85
CA MET A 1 -0.17 -0.81 13.94
C MET A 1 -0.58 -1.56 12.69
N SER A 2 -1.81 -1.34 12.21
CA SER A 2 -2.32 -1.95 10.97
C SER A 2 -1.58 -1.43 9.74
N LEU A 3 -1.65 -2.16 8.62
CA LEU A 3 -1.04 -1.75 7.36
C LEU A 3 -1.58 -0.40 6.88
N LEU A 4 -2.90 -0.23 6.91
CA LEU A 4 -3.55 1.00 6.48
C LEU A 4 -3.10 2.22 7.31
N TYR A 5 -3.00 2.07 8.63
CA TYR A 5 -2.46 3.11 9.51
C TYR A 5 -1.04 3.53 9.10
N LYS A 6 -0.15 2.58 8.80
CA LYS A 6 1.22 2.92 8.38
C LYS A 6 1.25 3.70 7.07
N LEU A 7 0.36 3.36 6.13
CA LEU A 7 0.25 4.06 4.85
C LEU A 7 -0.36 5.46 4.99
N GLU A 8 -1.30 5.66 5.91
CA GLU A 8 -1.96 6.95 6.15
C GLU A 8 -1.09 7.92 6.94
N TYR A 9 -0.45 7.46 8.02
CA TYR A 9 0.34 8.31 8.91
C TYR A 9 1.78 8.51 8.42
N GLN A 10 2.32 7.55 7.64
CA GLN A 10 3.60 7.68 6.93
C GLN A 10 4.79 8.04 7.82
N ASP A 11 4.76 7.62 9.08
CA ASP A 11 5.84 7.86 10.04
C ASP A 11 7.17 7.31 9.50
N ASN A 12 8.19 8.17 9.46
CA ASN A 12 9.54 7.85 8.98
C ASN A 12 9.61 7.40 7.50
N PHE A 13 8.65 7.82 6.67
CA PHE A 13 8.76 7.64 5.22
C PHE A 13 9.61 8.76 4.63
N THR A 14 10.49 8.39 3.70
CA THR A 14 11.14 9.33 2.78
C THR A 14 10.11 9.91 1.82
N ASP A 15 10.40 11.02 1.16
CA ASP A 15 9.44 11.64 0.24
C ASP A 15 9.06 10.73 -0.93
N LEU A 16 9.98 9.89 -1.38
CA LEU A 16 9.70 8.86 -2.38
C LEU A 16 8.73 7.79 -1.85
N GLU A 17 8.89 7.35 -0.60
CA GLU A 17 7.98 6.39 0.03
C GLU A 17 6.59 6.99 0.30
N LYS A 18 6.52 8.27 0.67
CA LYS A 18 5.25 9.01 0.77
C LYS A 18 4.55 9.06 -0.58
N GLY A 19 5.28 9.32 -1.67
CA GLY A 19 4.74 9.28 -3.03
C GLY A 19 4.12 7.92 -3.39
N ILE A 20 4.82 6.83 -3.08
CA ILE A 20 4.29 5.47 -3.26
C ILE A 20 3.03 5.25 -2.41
N ALA A 21 3.08 5.62 -1.12
CA ALA A 21 1.97 5.42 -0.19
C ALA A 21 0.72 6.20 -0.62
N ASN A 22 0.87 7.46 -1.01
CA ASN A 22 -0.22 8.31 -1.49
C ASN A 22 -0.87 7.71 -2.74
N TYR A 23 -0.08 7.29 -3.72
CA TYR A 23 -0.64 6.65 -4.92
C TYR A 23 -1.49 5.41 -4.57
N ILE A 24 -0.98 4.56 -3.67
CA ILE A 24 -1.72 3.36 -3.21
C ILE A 24 -3.03 3.75 -2.51
N LEU A 25 -3.02 4.79 -1.67
CA LEU A 25 -4.20 5.26 -0.94
C LEU A 25 -5.22 5.97 -1.83
N ASP A 26 -4.78 6.66 -2.87
CA ASP A 26 -5.66 7.35 -3.83
C ASP A 26 -6.29 6.39 -4.84
N HIS A 27 -5.65 5.23 -5.07
CA HIS A 27 -6.07 4.23 -6.06
C HIS A 27 -6.27 2.83 -5.42
N LYS A 28 -6.91 2.78 -4.25
CA LYS A 28 -7.08 1.53 -3.46
C LYS A 28 -7.70 0.39 -4.26
N ASP A 29 -8.66 0.70 -5.13
CA ASP A 29 -9.40 -0.31 -5.91
C ASP A 29 -8.56 -0.90 -7.05
N TYR A 30 -7.50 -0.21 -7.47
CA TYR A 30 -6.70 -0.60 -8.64
C TYR A 30 -5.44 -1.39 -8.27
N ILE A 31 -4.93 -1.22 -7.05
CA ILE A 31 -3.65 -1.82 -6.65
C ILE A 31 -3.66 -3.35 -6.64
N VAL A 32 -4.84 -3.96 -6.51
CA VAL A 32 -5.01 -5.43 -6.51
C VAL A 32 -4.55 -6.04 -7.84
N ASP A 33 -4.74 -5.32 -8.94
CA ASP A 33 -4.45 -5.80 -10.30
C ASP A 33 -3.03 -5.42 -10.76
N LEU A 34 -2.41 -4.43 -10.10
CA LEU A 34 -1.08 -3.94 -10.49
C LEU A 34 0.03 -4.94 -10.15
N LYS A 35 0.88 -5.26 -11.13
CA LYS A 35 2.16 -5.92 -10.88
C LYS A 35 3.13 -4.95 -10.22
N ILE A 36 4.19 -5.49 -9.62
CA ILE A 36 5.24 -4.67 -9.00
C ILE A 36 5.93 -3.74 -10.02
N THR A 37 6.05 -4.19 -11.28
CA THR A 37 6.61 -3.42 -12.38
C THR A 37 5.74 -2.22 -12.73
N ASP A 38 4.42 -2.42 -12.74
CA ASP A 38 3.45 -1.40 -13.12
C ASP A 38 3.40 -0.32 -12.03
N LEU A 39 3.34 -0.73 -10.76
CA LEU A 39 3.41 0.21 -9.64
C LEU A 39 4.74 0.97 -9.62
N ALA A 40 5.85 0.30 -9.92
CA ALA A 40 7.15 0.96 -10.02
C ALA A 40 7.15 2.02 -11.12
N GLU A 41 6.64 1.70 -12.30
CA GLU A 41 6.55 2.64 -13.42
C GLU A 41 5.69 3.85 -13.08
N ILE A 42 4.49 3.64 -12.54
CA ILE A 42 3.55 4.72 -12.20
C ILE A 42 4.09 5.64 -11.11
N THR A 43 4.84 5.09 -10.16
CA THR A 43 5.45 5.85 -9.07
C THR A 43 6.82 6.42 -9.43
N TYR A 44 7.30 6.24 -10.67
CA TYR A 44 8.64 6.63 -11.13
C TYR A 44 9.76 6.04 -10.27
N THR A 45 9.60 4.77 -9.88
CA THR A 45 10.54 4.02 -9.06
C THR A 45 10.97 2.71 -9.73
N SER A 46 11.75 1.89 -9.02
CA SER A 46 12.15 0.56 -9.48
C SER A 46 11.34 -0.53 -8.76
N PRO A 47 11.17 -1.72 -9.35
CA PRO A 47 10.56 -2.86 -8.65
C PRO A 47 11.28 -3.20 -7.33
N SER A 48 12.61 -3.00 -7.27
CA SER A 48 13.37 -3.19 -6.04
C SER A 48 13.06 -2.14 -4.97
N THR A 49 12.75 -0.90 -5.37
CA THR A 49 12.30 0.16 -4.46
C THR A 49 10.94 -0.20 -3.85
N ILE A 50 9.97 -0.62 -4.67
CA ILE A 50 8.67 -1.11 -4.21
C ILE A 50 8.84 -2.31 -3.27
N SER A 51 9.69 -3.28 -3.63
CA SER A 51 9.94 -4.45 -2.77
C SER A 51 10.52 -4.07 -1.41
N ARG A 52 11.46 -3.11 -1.35
CA ARG A 52 12.00 -2.59 -0.08
C ARG A 52 10.95 -1.85 0.73
N PHE A 53 10.09 -1.07 0.07
CA PHE A 53 8.99 -0.38 0.72
C PHE A 53 8.01 -1.36 1.38
N CYS A 54 7.56 -2.40 0.65
CA CYS A 54 6.73 -3.47 1.23
C CYS A 54 7.41 -4.14 2.43
N LYS A 55 8.72 -4.44 2.34
CA LYS A 55 9.48 -4.99 3.47
C LYS A 55 9.56 -4.06 4.68
N LYS A 56 9.71 -2.75 4.46
CA LYS A 56 9.67 -1.73 5.52
C LYS A 56 8.32 -1.68 6.22
N LEU A 57 7.23 -1.97 5.50
CA LEU A 57 5.89 -2.10 6.06
C LEU A 57 5.68 -3.40 6.87
N GLY A 58 6.62 -4.35 6.78
CA GLY A 58 6.58 -5.65 7.45
C GLY A 58 6.18 -6.82 6.55
N GLU A 59 6.04 -6.59 5.25
CA GLU A 59 5.57 -7.60 4.28
C GLU A 59 6.74 -8.40 3.71
N LYS A 60 6.53 -9.70 3.51
CA LYS A 60 7.59 -10.59 2.98
C LYS A 60 7.85 -10.36 1.49
N SER A 61 6.80 -10.04 0.74
CA SER A 61 6.84 -9.77 -0.70
C SER A 61 5.80 -8.72 -1.11
N TYR A 62 5.89 -8.23 -2.35
CA TYR A 62 4.84 -7.38 -2.92
C TYR A 62 3.49 -8.10 -3.04
N ASN A 63 3.50 -9.42 -3.29
CA ASN A 63 2.26 -10.17 -3.38
C ASN A 63 1.57 -10.30 -2.01
N ASP A 64 2.35 -10.54 -0.95
CA ASP A 64 1.83 -10.56 0.43
C ASP A 64 1.26 -9.18 0.81
N PHE A 65 1.99 -8.10 0.46
CA PHE A 65 1.51 -6.74 0.62
C PHE A 65 0.14 -6.52 -0.04
N ARG A 66 -0.04 -6.91 -1.31
CA ARG A 66 -1.32 -6.71 -2.02
C ARG A 66 -2.47 -7.45 -1.33
N ILE A 67 -2.26 -8.70 -0.93
CA ILE A 67 -3.29 -9.50 -0.25
C ILE A 67 -3.68 -8.85 1.08
N HIS A 68 -2.70 -8.47 1.90
CA HIS A 68 -2.94 -7.82 3.18
C HIS A 68 -3.60 -6.45 3.02
N PHE A 69 -3.21 -5.68 2.00
CA PHE A 69 -3.81 -4.39 1.68
C PHE A 69 -5.29 -4.53 1.33
N VAL A 70 -5.65 -5.44 0.41
CA VAL A 70 -7.05 -5.68 0.04
C VAL A 70 -7.89 -6.10 1.25
N SER A 71 -7.38 -7.00 2.09
CA SER A 71 -8.06 -7.37 3.34
C SER A 71 -8.28 -6.16 4.25
N SER A 72 -7.25 -5.32 4.40
CA SER A 72 -7.30 -4.12 5.25
C SER A 72 -8.34 -3.10 4.75
N VAL A 73 -8.45 -2.93 3.43
CA VAL A 73 -9.43 -2.03 2.81
C VAL A 73 -10.85 -2.54 2.96
N ILE A 74 -11.08 -3.84 2.78
CA ILE A 74 -12.40 -4.46 3.00
C ILE A 74 -12.85 -4.28 4.44
N ASP A 75 -11.95 -4.48 5.41
CA ASP A 75 -12.27 -4.33 6.83
C ASP A 75 -12.54 -2.86 7.20
N ASP A 76 -11.81 -1.90 6.61
CA ASP A 76 -12.08 -0.46 6.75
C ASP A 76 -13.48 -0.10 6.24
N TYR A 77 -13.88 -0.57 5.05
CA TYR A 77 -15.23 -0.35 4.52
C TYR A 77 -16.33 -0.97 5.39
N LYS A 78 -16.14 -2.19 5.91
CA LYS A 78 -17.10 -2.82 6.82
C LYS A 78 -17.26 -2.01 8.10
N SER A 79 -16.16 -1.52 8.67
CA SER A 79 -16.19 -0.71 9.89
C SER A 79 -16.98 0.59 9.71
N LYS A 80 -16.88 1.24 8.54
CA LYS A 80 -17.63 2.47 8.21
C LYS A 80 -19.11 2.20 7.89
N THR A 81 -19.42 1.04 7.31
CA THR A 81 -20.79 0.68 6.90
C THR A 81 -21.65 0.18 8.08
N TYR A 82 -21.04 -0.32 9.15
CA TYR A 82 -21.77 -0.76 10.36
C TYR A 82 -22.05 0.36 11.39
N ILE A 83 -21.72 1.62 11.06
CA ILE A 83 -22.03 2.81 11.88
C ILE A 83 -23.19 3.61 11.26
N ILE A 84 -24.20 2.91 10.73
CA ILE A 84 -25.52 3.46 10.37
C ILE A 84 -26.62 2.64 11.03
#